data_AF-A0A1P8NFS8-F1
#
_entry.id   AF-A0A1P8NFS8-F1
#
_cell.length_a   1.000
_cell.length_b   1.000
_cell.length_c   1.000
_cell.angle_alpha   90.00
_cell.angle_beta   90.00
_cell.angle_gamma   90.00
#
_symmetry.space_group_name_H-M   'P 1'
#
loop_
_entity.id
_entity.type
_entity.pdbx_description
1 polymer ?
#
loop_
_entity_poly.entity_id
_entity_poly.type
_entity_poly.pdbx_seq_one_letter_code
_entity_poly.pdbx_strand_id
1 'polypeptide(L)'
;MPHPSPRLTRRQGFTALAGLTAGVLGTGALSSCSSGSASQEIVFAAVPAESSQSLEQTFGHIVTLIEQVTGRPVTFQNASDYAAVIEGQRAGKVDIASYGPFSYVIAKDSGIALEAIAAPVHEEGATPSYTSLCYTRAGSDITSLADLAGKKVAFVDKASTSGYLVPLEGLMSEDLDIDADLEAVLAGGHDASLLALAGGEVDAAFAHDTMLTTLTESGQVEPDALTPVWESEPIPEDPIALNTSTLDAGTIEKIRDAIRTTANKPALVEEGICESEEDCELPEEIEWGYVPVSDADYDPIRRLCTVTEADACSSVS
;
A
#
# COMPACT_ATOMS: atom_id res chain seq x y z
N MET A 1 23.56 16.78 56.14
CA MET A 1 23.55 15.89 57.32
C MET A 1 23.83 14.47 56.85
N PRO A 2 24.96 13.87 57.22
CA PRO A 2 25.25 12.47 56.93
C PRO A 2 24.98 11.63 58.18
N HIS A 3 24.14 10.61 58.06
CA HIS A 3 24.11 9.52 59.03
C HIS A 3 24.86 8.31 58.44
N PRO A 4 26.02 7.94 58.99
CA PRO A 4 26.63 6.65 58.77
C PRO A 4 26.34 5.69 59.94
N SER A 5 26.69 4.41 59.72
CA SER A 5 27.02 3.33 60.70
C SER A 5 25.99 2.19 60.77
N PRO A 6 26.37 0.98 61.20
CA PRO A 6 27.61 0.23 60.90
C PRO A 6 27.42 -1.29 60.70
N ARG A 7 28.46 -1.89 60.08
CA ARG A 7 29.11 -3.21 60.30
C ARG A 7 28.41 -4.27 61.18
N LEU A 8 28.49 -5.55 60.75
CA LEU A 8 29.37 -6.60 61.33
C LEU A 8 29.12 -7.99 60.70
N THR A 9 30.19 -8.54 60.08
CA THR A 9 30.77 -9.90 60.24
C THR A 9 29.86 -11.04 60.76
N ARG A 10 29.96 -12.31 60.29
CA ARG A 10 31.15 -13.19 60.37
C ARG A 10 30.81 -14.64 59.90
N ARG A 11 31.84 -15.36 59.41
CA ARG A 11 32.06 -16.84 59.39
C ARG A 11 31.19 -17.72 58.46
N GLN A 12 31.75 -18.34 57.42
CA GLN A 12 32.60 -19.56 57.39
C GLN A 12 31.90 -20.84 57.88
N GLY A 13 31.79 -21.82 56.98
CA GLY A 13 31.44 -23.21 57.29
C GLY A 13 31.43 -24.08 56.03
N PHE A 14 32.58 -24.72 55.75
CA PHE A 14 32.72 -25.84 54.81
C PHE A 14 31.99 -27.08 55.35
N THR A 15 31.25 -27.80 54.48
CA THR A 15 31.30 -29.28 54.47
C THR A 15 30.74 -29.84 53.16
N ALA A 16 31.60 -30.58 52.45
CA ALA A 16 31.23 -31.48 51.39
C ALA A 16 30.59 -32.75 51.97
N LEU A 17 29.59 -33.31 51.28
CA LEU A 17 29.28 -34.74 51.39
C LEU A 17 28.87 -35.27 50.02
N ALA A 18 29.71 -36.17 49.51
CA ALA A 18 29.44 -36.99 48.33
C ALA A 18 28.40 -38.06 48.67
N GLY A 19 27.41 -38.24 47.79
CA GLY A 19 26.46 -39.32 47.83
C GLY A 19 26.28 -39.91 46.43
N LEU A 20 26.96 -41.03 46.19
CA LEU A 20 26.78 -41.90 45.03
C LEU A 20 25.45 -42.65 45.16
N THR A 21 24.54 -42.52 44.20
CA THR A 21 23.50 -43.53 43.95
C THR A 21 23.38 -43.79 42.46
N ALA A 22 23.67 -45.03 42.08
CA ALA A 22 23.58 -45.56 40.74
C ALA A 22 22.14 -45.99 40.39
N GLY A 23 21.81 -45.93 39.09
CA GLY A 23 20.76 -46.71 38.44
C GLY A 23 19.48 -45.94 38.12
N VAL A 24 19.27 -45.59 36.86
CA VAL A 24 18.44 -46.33 35.90
C VAL A 24 18.69 -45.73 34.51
N LEU A 25 19.13 -46.56 33.57
CA LEU A 25 19.16 -46.27 32.13
C LEU A 25 17.71 -46.20 31.64
N GLY A 26 17.12 -45.01 31.67
CA GLY A 26 15.92 -44.69 30.90
C GLY A 26 16.35 -44.10 29.57
N THR A 27 16.25 -44.87 28.49
CA THR A 27 16.24 -44.36 27.12
C THR A 27 15.01 -43.47 26.96
N GLY A 28 15.11 -42.21 27.38
CA GLY A 28 14.16 -41.18 27.04
C GLY A 28 14.30 -40.90 25.55
N ALA A 29 13.35 -41.38 24.77
CA ALA A 29 13.13 -40.86 23.44
C ALA A 29 12.93 -39.35 23.58
N LEU A 30 13.93 -38.58 23.14
CA LEU A 30 13.74 -37.17 22.82
C LEU A 30 12.81 -37.16 21.61
N SER A 31 11.50 -37.26 21.85
CA SER A 31 10.51 -36.78 20.91
C SER A 31 10.85 -35.34 20.69
N SER A 32 11.51 -35.07 19.56
CA SER A 32 11.63 -33.73 19.02
C SER A 32 10.20 -33.30 18.76
N CYS A 33 9.60 -32.63 19.74
CA CYS A 33 8.45 -31.80 19.49
C CYS A 33 8.96 -30.76 18.50
N SER A 34 8.74 -31.04 17.20
CA SER A 34 8.55 -29.98 16.23
C SER A 34 7.48 -29.11 16.85
N SER A 35 7.90 -28.05 17.52
CA SER A 35 7.08 -26.89 17.74
C SER A 35 6.69 -26.46 16.34
N GLY A 36 5.58 -27.02 15.85
CA GLY A 36 4.91 -26.54 14.66
C GLY A 36 4.83 -25.05 14.87
N SER A 37 5.50 -24.29 14.01
CA SER A 37 5.49 -22.85 14.11
C SER A 37 4.02 -22.48 14.15
N ALA A 38 3.56 -21.86 15.24
CA ALA A 38 2.31 -21.13 15.19
C ALA A 38 2.42 -20.30 13.90
N SER A 39 1.54 -20.56 12.93
CA SER A 39 1.64 -20.00 11.59
C SER A 39 1.86 -18.50 11.76
N GLN A 40 3.05 -18.01 11.43
CA GLN A 40 3.34 -16.60 11.64
C GLN A 40 2.28 -15.81 10.88
N GLU A 41 1.66 -14.84 11.52
CA GLU A 41 0.73 -13.95 10.86
C GLU A 41 1.41 -13.29 9.64
N ILE A 42 0.65 -13.04 8.59
CA ILE A 42 1.07 -12.24 7.44
C ILE A 42 0.46 -10.85 7.62
N VAL A 43 1.26 -9.80 7.53
CA VAL A 43 0.77 -8.41 7.57
C VAL A 43 0.66 -7.87 6.16
N PHE A 44 -0.55 -7.49 5.76
CA PHE A 44 -0.85 -6.83 4.49
C PHE A 44 -1.25 -5.38 4.77
N ALA A 45 -0.64 -4.40 4.08
CA ALA A 45 -1.09 -3.01 4.10
C ALA A 45 -1.37 -2.51 2.69
N ALA A 46 -2.19 -1.47 2.56
CA ALA A 46 -2.29 -0.67 1.35
C ALA A 46 -1.86 0.76 1.66
N VAL A 47 -1.33 1.47 0.67
CA VAL A 47 -1.23 2.93 0.77
C VAL A 47 -2.63 3.52 0.97
N PRO A 48 -2.79 4.59 1.77
CA PRO A 48 -4.10 5.16 2.04
C PRO A 48 -4.55 6.04 0.87
N ALA A 49 -4.74 5.43 -0.30
CA ALA A 49 -5.28 6.08 -1.50
C ALA A 49 -6.71 6.58 -1.29
N GLU A 50 -7.45 5.92 -0.40
CA GLU A 50 -8.81 6.25 0.00
C GLU A 50 -9.01 6.06 1.51
N SER A 51 -10.24 6.30 1.98
CA SER A 51 -10.67 6.00 3.34
C SER A 51 -10.33 4.57 3.77
N SER A 52 -9.85 4.43 5.00
CA SER A 52 -9.45 3.13 5.55
C SER A 52 -10.58 2.10 5.58
N GLN A 53 -11.83 2.56 5.70
CA GLN A 53 -13.00 1.68 5.69
C GLN A 53 -13.21 1.05 4.30
N SER A 54 -13.07 1.85 3.23
CA SER A 54 -13.15 1.37 1.85
C SER A 54 -12.09 0.29 1.60
N LEU A 55 -10.83 0.60 1.94
CA LEU A 55 -9.72 -0.33 1.72
C LEU A 55 -9.87 -1.63 2.52
N GLU A 56 -10.20 -1.55 3.81
CA GLU A 56 -10.38 -2.74 4.65
C GLU A 56 -11.52 -3.64 4.14
N GLN A 57 -12.61 -3.05 3.67
CA GLN A 57 -13.73 -3.80 3.08
C GLN A 57 -13.32 -4.47 1.76
N THR A 58 -12.78 -3.69 0.83
CA THR A 58 -12.54 -4.14 -0.55
C THR A 58 -11.35 -5.11 -0.67
N PHE A 59 -10.34 -5.00 0.19
CA PHE A 59 -9.25 -5.99 0.25
C PHE A 59 -9.63 -7.29 0.97
N GLY A 60 -10.83 -7.38 1.58
CA GLY A 60 -11.26 -8.55 2.36
C GLY A 60 -11.23 -9.87 1.59
N HIS A 61 -11.60 -9.86 0.30
CA HIS A 61 -11.54 -11.06 -0.55
C HIS A 61 -10.11 -11.47 -0.87
N ILE A 62 -9.20 -10.51 -1.07
CA ILE A 62 -7.77 -10.77 -1.30
C ILE A 62 -7.11 -11.32 -0.04
N VAL A 63 -7.43 -10.76 1.12
CA VAL A 63 -7.01 -11.28 2.44
C VAL A 63 -7.45 -12.73 2.59
N THR A 64 -8.74 -13.02 2.35
CA THR A 64 -9.30 -14.37 2.44
C THR A 64 -8.59 -15.34 1.51
N LEU A 65 -8.33 -14.95 0.26
CA LEU A 65 -7.59 -15.76 -0.71
C LEU A 65 -6.20 -16.12 -0.18
N ILE A 66 -5.45 -15.14 0.34
CA ILE A 66 -4.11 -15.35 0.90
C ILE A 66 -4.17 -16.31 2.10
N GLU A 67 -5.16 -16.15 2.99
CA GLU A 67 -5.35 -17.04 4.13
C GLU A 67 -5.60 -18.49 3.68
N GLN A 68 -6.46 -18.69 2.68
CA GLN A 68 -6.79 -20.03 2.16
C GLN A 68 -5.57 -20.74 1.58
N VAL A 69 -4.76 -20.07 0.76
CA VAL A 69 -3.62 -20.71 0.07
C VAL A 69 -2.41 -20.90 0.98
N THR A 70 -2.21 -20.00 1.95
CA THR A 70 -1.08 -20.08 2.87
C THR A 70 -1.39 -20.92 4.12
N GLY A 71 -2.65 -20.98 4.54
CA GLY A 71 -3.06 -21.54 5.83
C GLY A 71 -2.58 -20.70 7.02
N ARG A 72 -2.30 -19.41 6.81
CA ARG A 72 -1.80 -18.47 7.82
C ARG A 72 -2.83 -17.35 8.00
N PRO A 73 -3.03 -16.81 9.22
CA PRO A 73 -3.85 -15.64 9.40
C PRO A 73 -3.22 -14.43 8.71
N VAL A 74 -4.04 -13.60 8.09
CA VAL A 74 -3.62 -12.36 7.42
C VAL A 74 -4.30 -11.19 8.11
N THR A 75 -3.52 -10.23 8.59
CA THR A 75 -4.04 -8.98 9.14
C THR A 75 -3.86 -7.88 8.10
N PHE A 76 -4.97 -7.27 7.69
CA PHE A 76 -4.94 -6.02 6.91
C PHE A 76 -4.71 -4.84 7.84
N GLN A 77 -3.66 -4.06 7.59
CA GLN A 77 -3.29 -2.92 8.40
C GLN A 77 -3.53 -1.62 7.62
N ASN A 78 -4.42 -0.79 8.17
CA ASN A 78 -4.59 0.57 7.72
C ASN A 78 -3.34 1.40 8.05
N ALA A 79 -2.73 1.99 7.03
CA ALA A 79 -1.58 2.88 7.18
C ALA A 79 -2.02 4.33 7.43
N SER A 80 -1.18 5.11 8.12
CA SER A 80 -1.44 6.54 8.36
C SER A 80 -1.16 7.42 7.14
N ASP A 81 -0.21 6.99 6.31
CA ASP A 81 0.30 7.68 5.14
C ASP A 81 1.10 6.69 4.27
N TYR A 82 1.49 7.13 3.08
CA TYR A 82 2.22 6.30 2.12
C TYR A 82 3.60 5.91 2.65
N ALA A 83 4.29 6.83 3.32
CA ALA A 83 5.63 6.58 3.89
C ALA A 83 5.59 5.52 5.00
N ALA A 84 4.49 5.43 5.75
CA ALA A 84 4.30 4.41 6.78
C ALA A 84 4.26 2.98 6.22
N VAL A 85 3.70 2.78 5.01
CA VAL A 85 3.75 1.48 4.31
C VAL A 85 5.19 1.13 3.93
N ILE A 86 5.91 2.10 3.33
CA ILE A 86 7.30 1.93 2.90
C ILE A 86 8.20 1.58 4.10
N GLU A 87 8.11 2.35 5.18
CA GLU A 87 8.93 2.13 6.38
C GLU A 87 8.47 0.88 7.15
N GLY A 88 7.19 0.51 7.06
CA GLY A 88 6.67 -0.75 7.55
C GLY A 88 7.32 -1.95 6.86
N GLN A 89 7.43 -1.93 5.54
CA GLN A 89 8.15 -2.98 4.80
C GLN A 89 9.65 -2.96 5.08
N ARG A 90 10.28 -1.77 5.16
CA ARG A 90 11.71 -1.63 5.52
C ARG A 90 12.01 -2.25 6.88
N ALA A 91 11.13 -2.06 7.86
CA ALA A 91 11.26 -2.58 9.21
C ALA A 91 10.87 -4.07 9.34
N GLY A 92 10.43 -4.71 8.25
CA GLY A 92 9.92 -6.09 8.26
C GLY A 92 8.66 -6.24 9.11
N LYS A 93 7.82 -5.21 9.16
CA LYS A 93 6.53 -5.18 9.85
C LYS A 93 5.34 -5.35 8.92
N VAL A 94 5.56 -5.16 7.62
CA VAL A 94 4.61 -5.39 6.55
C VAL A 94 5.22 -6.41 5.58
N ASP A 95 4.48 -7.47 5.29
CA ASP A 95 4.90 -8.57 4.42
C ASP A 95 4.42 -8.38 2.98
N ILE A 96 3.23 -7.82 2.82
CA ILE A 96 2.56 -7.57 1.54
C ILE A 96 2.12 -6.11 1.54
N ALA A 97 2.31 -5.41 0.43
CA ALA A 97 1.82 -4.05 0.27
C ALA A 97 1.13 -3.87 -1.08
N SER A 98 -0.03 -3.21 -1.08
CA SER A 98 -0.61 -2.59 -2.27
C SER A 98 -0.09 -1.15 -2.33
N TYR A 99 0.56 -0.81 -3.42
CA TYR A 99 1.23 0.47 -3.61
C TYR A 99 0.64 1.22 -4.80
N GLY A 100 0.75 2.55 -4.76
CA GLY A 100 0.83 3.32 -5.99
C GLY A 100 2.20 3.14 -6.68
N PRO A 101 2.29 3.18 -8.02
CA PRO A 101 3.52 2.95 -8.79
C PRO A 101 4.75 3.71 -8.27
N PHE A 102 4.58 4.99 -7.90
CA PHE A 102 5.65 5.82 -7.38
C PHE A 102 6.11 5.38 -5.99
N SER A 103 5.17 5.14 -5.07
CA SER A 103 5.49 4.61 -3.74
C SER A 103 6.18 3.24 -3.79
N TYR A 104 5.82 2.38 -4.76
CA TYR A 104 6.54 1.13 -5.04
C TYR A 104 7.98 1.38 -5.47
N VAL A 105 8.20 2.28 -6.44
CA VAL A 105 9.55 2.63 -6.93
C VAL A 105 10.40 3.22 -5.82
N ILE A 106 9.86 4.13 -5.00
CA ILE A 106 10.56 4.68 -3.82
C ILE A 106 10.99 3.54 -2.89
N ALA A 107 10.07 2.63 -2.56
CA ALA A 107 10.34 1.52 -1.65
C ALA A 107 11.40 0.56 -2.22
N LYS A 108 11.21 0.09 -3.44
CA LYS A 108 12.08 -0.86 -4.14
C LYS A 108 13.49 -0.31 -4.33
N ASP A 109 13.61 0.91 -4.83
CA ASP A 109 14.91 1.49 -5.21
C ASP A 109 15.69 2.00 -3.99
N SER A 110 15.01 2.24 -2.87
CA SER A 110 15.66 2.47 -1.57
C SER A 110 16.28 1.21 -0.93
N GLY A 111 16.32 0.09 -1.67
CA GLY A 111 16.98 -1.16 -1.28
C GLY A 111 16.10 -2.14 -0.48
N ILE A 112 14.79 -1.91 -0.40
CA ILE A 112 13.88 -2.89 0.21
C ILE A 112 13.74 -4.07 -0.75
N ALA A 113 13.83 -5.30 -0.21
CA ALA A 113 13.79 -6.53 -0.99
C ALA A 113 12.36 -6.88 -1.44
N LEU A 114 11.82 -6.11 -2.38
CA LEU A 114 10.45 -6.24 -2.87
C LEU A 114 10.35 -6.98 -4.20
N GLU A 115 9.24 -7.68 -4.39
CA GLU A 115 8.85 -8.26 -5.66
C GLU A 115 7.42 -7.81 -6.00
N ALA A 116 7.25 -7.02 -7.06
CA ALA A 116 5.94 -6.75 -7.63
C ALA A 116 5.44 -8.01 -8.33
N ILE A 117 4.22 -8.44 -7.98
CA ILE A 117 3.68 -9.73 -8.45
C ILE A 117 2.51 -9.58 -9.40
N ALA A 118 1.62 -8.63 -9.16
CA ALA A 118 0.44 -8.42 -9.98
C ALA A 118 -0.09 -6.98 -9.83
N ALA A 119 -0.83 -6.53 -10.83
CA ALA A 119 -1.55 -5.26 -10.83
C ALA A 119 -2.96 -5.49 -11.40
N PRO A 120 -3.94 -4.65 -11.04
CA PRO A 120 -5.31 -4.85 -11.47
C PRO A 120 -5.57 -4.53 -12.95
N VAL A 121 -6.67 -5.10 -13.46
CA VAL A 121 -7.30 -4.75 -14.74
C VAL A 121 -8.82 -4.83 -14.60
N HIS A 122 -9.52 -4.01 -15.39
CA HIS A 122 -10.99 -4.04 -15.48
C HIS A 122 -11.49 -5.08 -16.50
N GLU A 123 -10.64 -5.53 -17.44
CA GLU A 123 -10.99 -6.52 -18.46
C GLU A 123 -9.90 -7.60 -18.60
N GLU A 124 -10.31 -8.84 -18.85
CA GLU A 124 -9.38 -9.96 -19.05
C GLU A 124 -8.45 -9.70 -20.25
N GLY A 125 -7.14 -9.80 -20.02
CA GLY A 125 -6.12 -9.61 -21.05
C GLY A 125 -5.82 -8.15 -21.39
N ALA A 126 -6.42 -7.19 -20.69
CA ALA A 126 -6.02 -5.79 -20.76
C ALA A 126 -4.61 -5.58 -20.19
N THR A 127 -4.00 -4.46 -20.58
CA THR A 127 -2.76 -4.01 -19.95
C THR A 127 -3.13 -3.21 -18.70
N PRO A 128 -2.54 -3.49 -17.52
CA PRO A 128 -2.77 -2.72 -16.30
C PRO A 128 -2.37 -1.26 -16.49
N SER A 129 -3.35 -0.36 -16.53
CA SER A 129 -3.11 1.07 -16.64
C SER A 129 -4.32 1.88 -16.20
N TYR A 130 -4.06 3.08 -15.70
CA TYR A 130 -5.05 4.07 -15.31
C TYR A 130 -4.55 5.48 -15.66
N THR A 131 -5.33 6.53 -15.40
CA THR A 131 -4.92 7.93 -15.59
C THR A 131 -5.04 8.79 -14.33
N SER A 132 -4.28 9.89 -14.32
CA SER A 132 -4.45 10.99 -13.38
C SER A 132 -5.38 12.03 -13.99
N LEU A 133 -6.33 12.53 -13.20
CA LEU A 133 -7.26 13.56 -13.60
C LEU A 133 -7.14 14.80 -12.71
N CYS A 134 -7.19 15.98 -13.33
CA CYS A 134 -7.43 17.23 -12.62
C CYS A 134 -8.91 17.56 -12.71
N TYR A 135 -9.57 17.70 -11.56
CA TYR A 135 -10.98 18.07 -11.47
C TYR A 135 -11.14 19.52 -11.01
N THR A 136 -12.22 20.14 -11.43
CA THR A 136 -12.73 21.41 -10.89
C THR A 136 -14.21 21.27 -10.57
N ARG A 137 -14.79 22.20 -9.82
CA ARG A 137 -16.26 22.25 -9.64
C ARG A 137 -16.94 22.58 -10.97
N ALA A 138 -18.10 21.99 -11.21
CA ALA A 138 -18.89 22.29 -12.39
C ALA A 138 -19.19 23.80 -12.50
N GLY A 139 -18.98 24.35 -13.70
CA GLY A 139 -19.11 25.78 -13.97
C GLY A 139 -17.94 26.66 -13.53
N SER A 140 -16.81 26.06 -13.11
CA SER A 140 -15.54 26.77 -12.90
C SER A 140 -15.04 27.44 -14.19
N ASP A 141 -14.25 28.51 -14.02
CA ASP A 141 -13.50 29.16 -15.10
C ASP A 141 -12.16 28.47 -15.41
N ILE A 142 -11.73 27.55 -14.55
CA ILE A 142 -10.55 26.70 -14.74
C ILE A 142 -10.90 25.60 -15.74
N THR A 143 -10.20 25.57 -16.88
CA THR A 143 -10.50 24.63 -17.98
C THR A 143 -9.27 23.85 -18.46
N SER A 144 -8.11 24.10 -17.86
CA SER A 144 -6.83 23.46 -18.17
C SER A 144 -5.86 23.59 -16.99
N LEU A 145 -4.73 22.88 -17.04
CA LEU A 145 -3.67 23.02 -16.04
C LEU A 145 -3.08 24.43 -15.98
N ALA A 146 -2.96 25.13 -17.12
CA ALA A 146 -2.45 26.50 -17.17
C ALA A 146 -3.30 27.50 -16.36
N ASP A 147 -4.60 27.20 -16.16
CA ASP A 147 -5.52 28.03 -15.37
C ASP A 147 -5.33 27.87 -13.85
N LEU A 148 -4.44 26.96 -13.41
CA LEU A 148 -4.16 26.69 -11.99
C LEU A 148 -3.23 27.73 -11.33
N ALA A 149 -2.63 28.63 -12.11
CA ALA A 149 -1.79 29.70 -11.57
C ALA A 149 -2.55 30.57 -10.55
N GLY A 150 -1.99 30.67 -9.35
CA GLY A 150 -2.55 31.39 -8.21
C GLY A 150 -3.79 30.73 -7.57
N LYS A 151 -4.13 29.49 -7.97
CA LYS A 151 -5.25 28.73 -7.42
C LYS A 151 -4.80 27.87 -6.25
N LYS A 152 -5.77 27.50 -5.41
CA LYS A 152 -5.57 26.51 -4.36
C LYS A 152 -5.89 25.12 -4.89
N VAL A 153 -4.93 24.21 -4.85
CA VAL A 153 -5.05 22.91 -5.53
C VAL A 153 -4.77 21.77 -4.56
N ALA A 154 -5.69 20.81 -4.49
CA ALA A 154 -5.50 19.59 -3.73
C ALA A 154 -4.71 18.55 -4.52
N PHE A 155 -3.70 18.00 -3.86
CA PHE A 155 -2.91 16.85 -4.23
C PHE A 155 -3.09 15.79 -3.14
N VAL A 156 -2.64 14.57 -3.41
CA VAL A 156 -2.85 13.45 -2.49
C VAL A 156 -1.73 13.38 -1.46
N ASP A 157 -0.62 12.75 -1.82
CA ASP A 157 0.55 12.54 -0.97
C ASP A 157 1.80 12.70 -1.84
N LYS A 158 2.92 13.14 -1.25
CA LYS A 158 4.18 13.31 -1.99
C LYS A 158 4.71 12.01 -2.63
N ALA A 159 4.27 10.85 -2.18
CA ALA A 159 4.59 9.54 -2.74
C ALA A 159 3.49 8.98 -3.67
N SER A 160 2.41 9.74 -3.93
CA SER A 160 1.35 9.34 -4.86
C SER A 160 1.77 9.55 -6.31
N THR A 161 1.44 8.57 -7.16
CA THR A 161 1.71 8.62 -8.60
C THR A 161 0.79 9.62 -9.29
N SER A 162 -0.50 9.32 -9.34
CA SER A 162 -1.54 10.10 -10.01
C SER A 162 -1.98 11.32 -9.21
N GLY A 163 -1.77 11.33 -7.90
CA GLY A 163 -2.14 12.44 -7.03
C GLY A 163 -1.03 13.45 -6.78
N TYR A 164 0.21 13.21 -7.25
CA TYR A 164 1.33 14.12 -7.05
C TYR A 164 2.40 14.09 -8.15
N LEU A 165 3.07 12.95 -8.40
CA LEU A 165 4.20 12.88 -9.33
C LEU A 165 3.83 13.22 -10.78
N VAL A 166 2.74 12.63 -11.27
CA VAL A 166 2.22 12.85 -12.62
C VAL A 166 1.62 14.25 -12.77
N PRO A 167 0.81 14.76 -11.81
CA PRO A 167 0.43 16.17 -11.75
C PRO A 167 1.60 17.15 -11.80
N LEU A 168 2.72 16.84 -11.12
CA LEU A 168 3.91 17.69 -11.14
C LEU A 168 4.51 17.79 -12.54
N GLU A 169 4.65 16.68 -13.28
CA GLU A 169 5.08 16.71 -14.68
C GLU A 169 4.11 17.50 -15.58
N GLY A 170 2.81 17.32 -15.37
CA GLY A 170 1.77 18.07 -16.08
C GLY A 170 1.89 19.58 -15.86
N LEU A 171 2.08 20.01 -14.62
CA LEU A 171 2.29 21.42 -14.28
C LEU A 171 3.58 22.00 -14.88
N MET A 172 4.69 21.25 -14.82
CA MET A 172 5.96 21.65 -15.43
C MET A 172 5.84 21.83 -16.96
N SER A 173 5.00 21.03 -17.61
CA SER A 173 4.73 21.15 -19.06
C SER A 173 3.99 22.44 -19.43
N GLU A 174 3.31 23.06 -18.47
CA GLU A 174 2.65 24.36 -18.58
C GLU A 174 3.48 25.51 -17.99
N ASP A 175 4.77 25.28 -17.74
CA ASP A 175 5.68 26.23 -17.08
C ASP A 175 5.22 26.70 -15.68
N LEU A 176 4.48 25.85 -14.95
CA LEU A 176 4.01 26.12 -13.58
C LEU A 176 4.87 25.39 -12.53
N ASP A 177 5.26 26.12 -11.50
CA ASP A 177 5.95 25.58 -10.33
C ASP A 177 4.96 25.37 -9.16
N ILE A 178 4.91 24.15 -8.62
CA ILE A 178 3.96 23.75 -7.58
C ILE A 178 4.07 24.59 -6.29
N ASP A 179 5.26 25.09 -5.95
CA ASP A 179 5.51 25.83 -4.72
C ASP A 179 5.43 27.35 -4.93
N ALA A 180 5.77 27.84 -6.13
CA ALA A 180 5.81 29.27 -6.44
C ALA A 180 4.51 29.80 -7.05
N ASP A 181 3.83 29.00 -7.88
CA ASP A 181 2.70 29.45 -8.69
C ASP A 181 1.35 28.94 -8.17
N LEU A 182 1.31 28.04 -7.18
CA LEU A 182 0.08 27.44 -6.65
C LEU A 182 0.04 27.52 -5.11
N GLU A 183 -1.16 27.47 -4.53
CA GLU A 183 -1.34 27.09 -3.12
C GLU A 183 -1.64 25.58 -3.05
N ALA A 184 -0.59 24.76 -2.99
CA ALA A 184 -0.70 23.31 -2.94
C ALA A 184 -1.14 22.80 -1.56
N VAL A 185 -2.13 21.91 -1.53
CA VAL A 185 -2.63 21.23 -0.32
C VAL A 185 -2.47 19.72 -0.49
N LEU A 186 -1.83 19.06 0.48
CA LEU A 186 -1.79 17.60 0.54
C LEU A 186 -2.99 17.09 1.35
N ALA A 187 -3.95 16.45 0.69
CA ALA A 187 -5.17 15.93 1.29
C ALA A 187 -5.00 14.51 1.88
N GLY A 188 -3.93 13.81 1.51
CA GLY A 188 -3.59 12.46 1.96
C GLY A 188 -4.20 11.34 1.11
N GLY A 189 -5.44 11.52 0.62
CA GLY A 189 -6.19 10.55 -0.20
C GLY A 189 -6.82 11.18 -1.45
N HIS A 190 -7.14 10.35 -2.43
CA HIS A 190 -7.86 10.74 -3.65
C HIS A 190 -9.30 11.14 -3.32
N ASP A 191 -9.96 10.36 -2.46
CA ASP A 191 -11.26 10.68 -1.90
C ASP A 191 -11.26 12.05 -1.19
N ALA A 192 -10.30 12.27 -0.29
CA ALA A 192 -10.13 13.51 0.45
C ALA A 192 -9.88 14.71 -0.48
N SER A 193 -9.14 14.52 -1.57
CA SER A 193 -8.88 15.56 -2.57
C SER A 193 -10.16 16.00 -3.27
N LEU A 194 -10.97 15.05 -3.76
CA LEU A 194 -12.23 15.35 -4.44
C LEU A 194 -13.31 15.87 -3.47
N LEU A 195 -13.35 15.36 -2.24
CA LEU A 195 -14.26 15.87 -1.21
C LEU A 195 -13.94 17.32 -0.82
N ALA A 196 -12.66 17.69 -0.70
CA ALA A 196 -12.25 19.06 -0.46
C ALA A 196 -12.65 19.99 -1.62
N LEU A 197 -12.55 19.52 -2.86
CA LEU A 197 -12.98 20.27 -4.04
C LEU A 197 -14.50 20.47 -4.07
N ALA A 198 -15.26 19.39 -3.84
CA ALA A 198 -16.72 19.42 -3.78
C ALA A 198 -17.21 20.34 -2.64
N GLY A 199 -16.53 20.32 -1.50
CA GLY A 199 -16.80 21.19 -0.35
C GLY A 199 -16.44 22.67 -0.55
N GLY A 200 -15.74 23.02 -1.63
CA GLY A 200 -15.34 24.40 -1.90
C GLY A 200 -14.05 24.84 -1.19
N GLU A 201 -13.27 23.91 -0.64
CA GLU A 201 -12.07 24.20 0.16
C GLU A 201 -10.83 24.47 -0.69
N VAL A 202 -10.82 23.94 -1.92
CA VAL A 202 -9.80 24.10 -2.97
C VAL A 202 -10.48 24.43 -4.31
N ASP A 203 -9.75 24.98 -5.27
CA ASP A 203 -10.27 25.36 -6.58
C ASP A 203 -10.18 24.24 -7.63
N ALA A 204 -9.19 23.36 -7.48
CA ALA A 204 -8.99 22.15 -8.27
C ALA A 204 -8.43 21.01 -7.41
N ALA A 205 -8.56 19.77 -7.87
CA ALA A 205 -8.03 18.60 -7.17
C ALA A 205 -7.56 17.52 -8.15
N PHE A 206 -6.46 16.85 -7.82
CA PHE A 206 -5.98 15.69 -8.56
C PHE A 206 -6.46 14.38 -7.92
N ALA A 207 -6.91 13.44 -8.75
CA ALA A 207 -7.28 12.08 -8.33
C ALA A 207 -7.01 11.04 -9.44
N HIS A 208 -7.10 9.74 -9.12
CA HIS A 208 -7.15 8.70 -10.15
C HIS A 208 -8.52 8.71 -10.85
N ASP A 209 -8.59 8.10 -12.03
CA ASP A 209 -9.71 8.13 -12.95
C ASP A 209 -11.04 7.55 -12.43
N THR A 210 -10.98 6.54 -11.58
CA THR A 210 -12.18 5.91 -10.99
C THR A 210 -12.74 6.66 -9.77
N MET A 211 -12.00 7.58 -9.16
CA MET A 211 -12.39 8.11 -7.84
C MET A 211 -13.66 8.96 -7.81
N LEU A 212 -13.92 9.75 -8.86
CA LEU A 212 -15.19 10.47 -8.93
C LEU A 212 -16.38 9.49 -9.02
N THR A 213 -16.21 8.36 -9.70
CA THR A 213 -17.23 7.30 -9.80
C THR A 213 -17.51 6.74 -8.41
N THR A 214 -16.48 6.28 -7.68
CA THR A 214 -16.62 5.76 -6.32
C THR A 214 -17.34 6.73 -5.38
N LEU A 215 -16.98 8.02 -5.41
CA LEU A 215 -17.64 9.02 -4.57
C LEU A 215 -19.09 9.33 -4.99
N THR A 216 -19.39 9.22 -6.28
CA THR A 216 -20.76 9.44 -6.79
C THR A 216 -21.66 8.25 -6.45
N GLU A 217 -21.18 7.02 -6.62
CA GLU A 217 -21.93 5.79 -6.32
C GLU A 217 -22.18 5.60 -4.82
N SER A 218 -21.20 5.99 -3.99
CA SER A 218 -21.38 6.04 -2.54
C SER A 218 -22.25 7.22 -2.04
N GLY A 219 -22.63 8.14 -2.94
CA GLY A 219 -23.45 9.31 -2.63
C GLY A 219 -22.74 10.40 -1.80
N GLN A 220 -21.42 10.39 -1.78
CA GLN A 220 -20.60 11.38 -1.07
C GLN A 220 -20.41 12.66 -1.90
N VAL A 221 -20.45 12.53 -3.23
CA VAL A 221 -20.42 13.64 -4.19
C VAL A 221 -21.65 13.52 -5.10
N GLU A 222 -22.30 14.66 -5.38
CA GLU A 222 -23.45 14.66 -6.29
C GLU A 222 -22.98 14.40 -7.74
N PRO A 223 -23.78 13.68 -8.55
CA PRO A 223 -23.52 13.56 -9.98
C PRO A 223 -23.34 14.94 -10.64
N ASP A 224 -22.40 15.05 -11.56
CA ASP A 224 -22.06 16.29 -12.28
C ASP A 224 -21.55 17.45 -11.40
N ALA A 225 -21.26 17.24 -10.11
CA ALA A 225 -20.73 18.30 -9.25
C ALA A 225 -19.31 18.73 -9.63
N LEU A 226 -18.51 17.78 -10.15
CA LEU A 226 -17.12 17.96 -10.53
C LEU A 226 -16.93 17.67 -12.02
N THR A 227 -15.95 18.32 -12.66
CA THR A 227 -15.65 18.17 -14.08
C THR A 227 -14.14 17.99 -14.28
N PRO A 228 -13.70 16.96 -15.02
CA PRO A 228 -12.28 16.82 -15.36
C PRO A 228 -11.88 17.89 -16.38
N VAL A 229 -10.74 18.53 -16.17
CA VAL A 229 -10.18 19.60 -17.03
C VAL A 229 -8.82 19.23 -17.61
N TRP A 230 -8.24 18.13 -17.15
CA TRP A 230 -7.01 17.55 -17.67
C TRP A 230 -6.96 16.07 -17.31
N GLU A 231 -6.33 15.28 -18.19
CA GLU A 231 -6.07 13.86 -18.03
C GLU A 231 -4.66 13.56 -18.49
N SER A 232 -3.93 12.73 -17.74
CA SER A 232 -2.60 12.29 -18.11
C SER A 232 -2.60 11.27 -19.24
N GLU A 233 -1.45 11.02 -19.85
CA GLU A 233 -1.23 9.76 -20.56
C GLU A 233 -1.38 8.56 -19.59
N PRO A 234 -1.72 7.36 -20.09
CA PRO A 234 -1.83 6.17 -19.26
C PRO A 234 -0.55 5.88 -18.47
N ILE A 235 -0.72 5.57 -17.18
CA ILE A 235 0.34 5.18 -16.26
C ILE A 235 0.19 3.72 -15.83
N PRO A 236 1.28 3.01 -15.49
CA PRO A 236 1.20 1.64 -14.98
C PRO A 236 0.33 1.57 -13.74
N GLU A 237 -0.42 0.48 -13.58
CA GLU A 237 -1.30 0.26 -12.43
C GLU A 237 -0.57 -0.16 -11.14
N ASP A 238 -1.29 -0.02 -10.04
CA ASP A 238 -0.90 -0.22 -8.65
C ASP A 238 -0.44 -1.68 -8.36
N PRO A 239 0.85 -1.92 -8.06
CA PRO A 239 1.33 -3.26 -7.78
C PRO A 239 0.95 -3.73 -6.38
N ILE A 240 0.54 -5.00 -6.30
CA ILE A 240 0.76 -5.80 -5.10
C ILE A 240 2.23 -6.25 -5.09
N ALA A 241 2.94 -5.92 -4.01
CA ALA A 241 4.35 -6.25 -3.82
C ALA A 241 4.60 -7.06 -2.53
N LEU A 242 5.44 -8.09 -2.66
CA LEU A 242 5.85 -8.97 -1.56
C LEU A 242 7.21 -8.57 -1.00
N ASN A 243 7.36 -8.58 0.31
CA ASN A 243 8.66 -8.46 0.98
C ASN A 243 9.36 -9.82 1.03
N THR A 244 10.31 -10.01 0.12
CA THR A 244 11.04 -11.27 -0.06
C THR A 244 12.03 -11.58 1.06
N SER A 245 12.25 -10.65 1.99
CA SER A 245 13.09 -10.87 3.18
C SER A 245 12.29 -11.33 4.41
N THR A 246 10.97 -11.14 4.42
CA THR A 246 10.11 -11.55 5.55
C THR A 246 9.30 -12.81 5.23
N LEU A 247 9.00 -13.05 3.95
CA LEU A 247 8.31 -14.25 3.48
C LEU A 247 9.31 -15.29 2.96
N ASP A 248 9.10 -16.58 3.30
CA ASP A 248 9.87 -17.67 2.73
C ASP A 248 9.45 -17.96 1.27
N ALA A 249 10.35 -18.58 0.50
CA ALA A 249 10.12 -18.85 -0.93
C ALA A 249 8.83 -19.63 -1.22
N GLY A 250 8.46 -20.57 -0.36
CA GLY A 250 7.24 -21.37 -0.54
C GLY A 250 5.97 -20.55 -0.26
N THR A 251 6.00 -19.66 0.73
CA THR A 251 4.90 -18.70 0.95
C THR A 251 4.80 -17.71 -0.22
N ILE A 252 5.92 -17.17 -0.70
CA ILE A 252 5.95 -16.24 -1.84
C ILE A 252 5.34 -16.89 -3.09
N GLU A 253 5.74 -18.12 -3.42
CA GLU A 253 5.22 -18.84 -4.58
C GLU A 253 3.71 -19.03 -4.50
N LYS A 254 3.19 -19.48 -3.35
CA LYS A 254 1.75 -19.64 -3.13
C LYS A 254 0.97 -18.35 -3.31
N ILE A 255 1.44 -17.24 -2.72
CA ILE A 255 0.76 -15.95 -2.80
C ILE A 255 0.81 -15.44 -4.24
N ARG A 256 1.99 -15.45 -4.86
CA ARG A 256 2.18 -14.99 -6.23
C ARG A 256 1.26 -15.73 -7.20
N ASP A 257 1.22 -17.06 -7.11
CA ASP A 257 0.40 -17.87 -7.99
C ASP A 257 -1.09 -17.59 -7.74
N ALA A 258 -1.53 -17.59 -6.48
CA ALA A 258 -2.93 -17.34 -6.14
C ALA A 258 -3.42 -15.97 -6.61
N ILE A 259 -2.65 -14.90 -6.38
CA ILE A 259 -3.03 -13.56 -6.86
C ILE A 259 -3.11 -13.54 -8.38
N ARG A 260 -2.16 -14.16 -9.09
CA ARG A 260 -2.14 -14.13 -10.57
C ARG A 260 -3.19 -14.99 -11.24
N THR A 261 -3.70 -16.02 -10.58
CA THR A 261 -4.64 -16.98 -11.20
C THR A 261 -6.05 -16.90 -10.62
N THR A 262 -6.18 -16.46 -9.37
CA THR A 262 -7.41 -16.60 -8.59
C THR A 262 -7.96 -15.26 -8.10
N ALA A 263 -7.15 -14.20 -8.00
CA ALA A 263 -7.65 -12.86 -7.67
C ALA A 263 -8.34 -12.20 -8.87
N ASN A 264 -9.37 -12.84 -9.42
CA ASN A 264 -10.29 -12.27 -10.39
C ASN A 264 -11.70 -12.72 -10.05
N LYS A 265 -12.72 -11.90 -10.35
CA LYS A 265 -14.10 -12.15 -9.90
C LYS A 265 -14.60 -13.55 -10.28
N PRO A 266 -14.42 -14.05 -11.53
CA PRO A 266 -14.85 -15.42 -11.88
C PRO A 266 -14.20 -16.49 -10.99
N ALA A 267 -12.88 -16.43 -10.77
CA ALA A 267 -12.17 -17.42 -9.97
C ALA A 267 -12.46 -17.30 -8.47
N LEU A 268 -12.65 -16.08 -7.95
CA LEU A 268 -13.06 -15.86 -6.55
C LEU A 268 -14.45 -16.45 -6.26
N VAL A 269 -15.36 -16.40 -7.23
CA VAL A 269 -16.66 -17.08 -7.14
C VAL A 269 -16.50 -18.59 -7.18
N GLU A 270 -15.63 -19.13 -8.05
CA GLU A 270 -15.37 -20.57 -8.14
C GLU A 270 -14.77 -21.13 -6.83
N GLU A 271 -13.88 -20.39 -6.18
CA GLU A 271 -13.31 -20.75 -4.87
C GLU A 271 -14.27 -20.50 -3.70
N GLY A 272 -15.47 -19.96 -3.96
CA GLY A 272 -16.48 -19.65 -2.95
C GLY A 272 -16.05 -18.53 -1.99
N ILE A 273 -15.12 -17.67 -2.41
CA ILE A 273 -14.72 -16.45 -1.69
C ILE A 273 -15.76 -15.34 -1.93
N CYS A 274 -16.32 -15.29 -3.14
CA CYS A 274 -17.43 -14.41 -3.52
C CYS A 274 -18.69 -15.24 -3.82
N GLU A 275 -19.88 -14.68 -3.56
CA GLU A 275 -21.15 -15.36 -3.86
C GLU A 275 -21.52 -15.26 -5.35
N SER A 276 -21.23 -14.11 -5.97
CA SER A 276 -21.48 -13.80 -7.37
C SER A 276 -20.42 -12.81 -7.88
N GLU A 277 -20.25 -12.66 -9.20
CA GLU A 277 -19.33 -11.64 -9.74
C GLU A 277 -19.85 -10.21 -9.50
N GLU A 278 -21.17 -10.02 -9.43
CA GLU A 278 -21.80 -8.72 -9.19
C GLU A 278 -21.50 -8.22 -7.77
N ASP A 279 -21.56 -9.12 -6.78
CA ASP A 279 -21.31 -8.79 -5.36
C ASP A 279 -19.83 -8.94 -4.96
N CYS A 280 -18.95 -9.31 -5.90
CA CYS A 280 -17.52 -9.47 -5.63
C CYS A 280 -16.84 -8.10 -5.74
N GLU A 281 -16.92 -7.32 -4.67
CA GLU A 281 -16.24 -6.03 -4.55
C GLU A 281 -14.72 -6.24 -4.50
N LEU A 282 -13.99 -5.54 -5.37
CA LEU A 282 -12.54 -5.46 -5.33
C LEU A 282 -12.15 -3.99 -5.13
N PRO A 283 -10.93 -3.69 -4.66
CA PRO A 283 -10.48 -2.31 -4.43
C PRO A 283 -10.62 -1.44 -5.68
N GLU A 284 -10.78 -0.12 -5.52
CA GLU A 284 -10.66 0.89 -6.59
C GLU A 284 -11.50 0.61 -7.86
N GLU A 285 -12.69 0.03 -7.68
CA GLU A 285 -13.62 -0.34 -8.78
C GLU A 285 -13.03 -1.35 -9.78
N ILE A 286 -12.12 -2.23 -9.34
CA ILE A 286 -11.59 -3.30 -10.19
C ILE A 286 -12.75 -4.19 -10.69
N GLU A 287 -12.96 -4.20 -12.01
CA GLU A 287 -14.09 -4.90 -12.63
C GLU A 287 -13.78 -6.37 -12.93
N TRP A 288 -12.51 -6.74 -13.11
CA TRP A 288 -12.12 -8.12 -13.40
C TRP A 288 -11.21 -8.73 -12.34
N GLY A 289 -10.02 -8.18 -12.10
CA GLY A 289 -9.04 -8.82 -11.22
C GLY A 289 -7.60 -8.42 -11.49
N TYR A 290 -6.66 -9.30 -11.14
CA TYR A 290 -5.23 -9.02 -11.18
C TYR A 290 -4.50 -9.84 -12.24
N VAL A 291 -3.55 -9.21 -12.94
CA VAL A 291 -2.67 -9.86 -13.93
C VAL A 291 -1.20 -9.71 -13.53
N PRO A 292 -0.31 -10.60 -14.01
CA PRO A 292 1.11 -10.55 -13.67
C PRO A 292 1.78 -9.23 -14.12
N VAL A 293 2.59 -8.67 -13.23
CA VAL A 293 3.54 -7.58 -13.54
C VAL A 293 4.95 -7.91 -13.05
N SER A 294 5.90 -7.07 -13.42
CA SER A 294 7.30 -7.12 -13.08
C SER A 294 7.84 -5.73 -12.74
N ASP A 295 9.01 -5.68 -12.11
CA ASP A 295 9.68 -4.42 -11.73
C ASP A 295 9.96 -3.49 -12.94
N ALA A 296 10.16 -4.05 -14.13
CA ALA A 296 10.43 -3.28 -15.35
C ALA A 296 9.21 -2.53 -15.88
N ASP A 297 8.00 -2.98 -15.52
CA ASP A 297 6.75 -2.28 -15.90
C ASP A 297 6.66 -0.90 -15.23
N TYR A 298 7.43 -0.68 -14.16
CA TYR A 298 7.52 0.58 -13.41
C TYR A 298 8.69 1.50 -13.83
N ASP A 299 9.45 1.13 -14.87
CA ASP A 299 10.48 2.01 -15.45
C ASP A 299 9.96 3.37 -15.95
N PRO A 300 8.72 3.51 -16.49
CA PRO A 300 8.15 4.83 -16.78
C PRO A 300 8.14 5.77 -15.56
N ILE A 301 7.88 5.24 -14.37
CA ILE A 301 7.85 6.01 -13.13
C ILE A 301 9.25 6.47 -12.72
N ARG A 302 10.26 5.61 -12.87
CA ARG A 302 11.67 5.98 -12.68
C ARG A 302 12.10 7.10 -13.64
N ARG A 303 11.61 7.08 -14.88
CA ARG A 303 11.84 8.17 -15.85
C ARG A 303 11.16 9.46 -15.42
N LEU A 304 9.91 9.41 -14.97
CA LEU A 304 9.20 10.56 -14.39
C LEU A 304 9.97 11.17 -13.21
N CYS A 305 10.57 10.34 -12.35
CA CYS A 305 11.43 10.82 -11.29
C CYS A 305 12.65 11.61 -11.77
N THR A 306 13.24 11.21 -12.90
CA THR A 306 14.37 11.93 -13.50
C THR A 306 13.93 13.28 -14.10
N VAL A 307 12.70 13.35 -14.61
CA VAL A 307 12.15 14.57 -15.24
C VAL A 307 11.71 15.58 -14.20
N THR A 308 10.98 15.12 -13.18
CA THR A 308 10.33 15.98 -12.18
C THR A 308 11.26 16.42 -11.07
N GLU A 309 12.32 15.65 -10.79
CA GLU A 309 13.23 15.86 -9.66
C GLU A 309 12.49 16.01 -8.31
N ALA A 310 11.30 15.41 -8.19
CA ALA A 310 10.49 15.50 -6.97
C ALA A 310 11.29 15.04 -5.74
N ASP A 311 11.09 15.67 -4.58
CA ASP A 311 11.85 15.39 -3.35
C ASP A 311 11.95 13.87 -3.04
N ALA A 312 10.84 13.16 -3.22
CA ALA A 312 10.73 11.73 -2.94
C ALA A 312 11.50 10.84 -3.94
N CYS A 313 11.92 11.38 -5.10
CA CYS A 313 12.79 10.71 -6.06
C CYS A 313 14.26 10.69 -5.62
N SER A 314 14.64 11.40 -4.55
CA SER A 314 16.02 11.40 -4.05
C SER A 314 16.53 10.00 -3.65
N SER A 315 15.64 9.07 -3.29
CA SER A 315 15.97 7.67 -3.00
C SER A 315 15.91 6.72 -4.21
N VAL A 316 15.60 7.23 -5.40
CA VAL A 316 15.37 6.48 -6.66
C VAL A 316 16.61 6.56 -7.58
N SER A 317 17.78 6.95 -7.03
CA SER A 317 19.01 7.25 -7.79
C SER A 317 20.19 6.31 -7.53
#